data_AF-A0A497MMQ6-F1
#
_entry.id   AF-A0A497MMQ6-F1
#
_cell.length_a   1.000
_cell.length_b   1.000
_cell.length_c   1.000
_cell.angle_alpha   90.00
_cell.angle_beta   90.00
_cell.angle_gamma   90.00
#
_symmetry.space_group_name_H-M   'P 1'
#
loop_
_entity.id
_entity.type
_entity.pdbx_description
1 polymer ?
#
loop_
_entity_poly.entity_id
_entity_poly.type
_entity_poly.pdbx_seq_one_letter_code
_entity_poly.pdbx_strand_id
1 'polypeptide(L)'
;MSVVEIEERDIRKLREEALKAFPVEACALLFGKRGNGRFLVKLVRITRNKLCSSARFEVDAQEFYNALKKAEEEGLELLGFFHSHHAKPEPSQIDLQGMRL
;
A
#
# COMPACT_ATOMS: atom_id res chain seq x y z
N MET A 1 -1.57 -18.49 -11.79
CA MET A 1 -2.21 -17.61 -10.79
C MET A 1 -1.12 -16.95 -9.98
N SER A 2 -1.23 -15.64 -9.75
CA SER A 2 -0.38 -14.94 -8.81
C SER A 2 -1.00 -14.98 -7.41
N VAL A 3 -0.18 -15.11 -6.38
CA VAL A 3 -0.62 -15.11 -4.97
C VAL A 3 0.16 -14.06 -4.20
N VAL A 4 -0.54 -13.26 -3.38
CA VAL A 4 0.07 -12.32 -2.44
C VAL A 4 0.09 -12.98 -1.06
N GLU A 5 1.28 -13.14 -0.49
CA GLU A 5 1.49 -13.65 0.85
C GLU A 5 1.87 -12.48 1.77
N ILE A 6 1.04 -12.20 2.77
CA ILE A 6 1.23 -11.13 3.75
C ILE A 6 0.98 -11.70 5.14
N GLU A 7 1.84 -11.35 6.10
CA GLU A 7 1.70 -11.86 7.45
C GLU A 7 0.49 -11.25 8.17
N GLU A 8 -0.15 -12.03 9.04
CA GLU A 8 -1.32 -11.59 9.81
C GLU A 8 -1.02 -10.33 10.65
N ARG A 9 0.22 -10.18 11.14
CA ARG A 9 0.64 -8.97 11.86
C ARG A 9 0.56 -7.71 11.00
N ASP A 10 0.88 -7.83 9.71
CA ASP A 10 0.88 -6.72 8.76
C ASP A 10 -0.55 -6.41 8.31
N ILE A 11 -1.40 -7.43 8.15
CA ILE A 11 -2.84 -7.25 7.94
C ILE A 11 -3.48 -6.50 9.11
N ARG A 12 -3.17 -6.88 10.37
CA ARG A 12 -3.66 -6.16 11.55
C ARG A 12 -3.21 -4.70 11.56
N LYS A 13 -1.94 -4.45 11.27
CA LYS A 13 -1.38 -3.09 11.16
C LYS A 13 -2.11 -2.24 10.10
N LEU A 14 -2.39 -2.80 8.92
CA LEU A 14 -3.14 -2.11 7.86
C LEU A 14 -4.58 -1.80 8.30
N ARG A 15 -5.25 -2.72 8.99
CA ARG A 15 -6.61 -2.51 9.53
C ARG A 15 -6.65 -1.43 10.61
N GLU A 16 -5.70 -1.47 11.54
CA GLU A 16 -5.59 -0.47 12.61
C GLU A 16 -5.36 0.93 12.03
N GLU A 17 -4.49 1.05 11.02
CA GLU A 17 -4.27 2.33 10.35
C GLU A 17 -5.51 2.81 9.59
N ALA A 18 -6.25 1.91 8.92
CA ALA A 18 -7.50 2.27 8.26
C ALA A 18 -8.54 2.85 9.24
N LEU A 19 -8.65 2.26 10.45
CA LEU A 19 -9.54 2.76 11.49
C LEU A 19 -9.06 4.09 12.07
N LYS A 20 -7.75 4.26 12.25
CA LYS A 20 -7.15 5.47 12.80
C LYS A 20 -7.22 6.66 11.84
N ALA A 21 -7.05 6.40 10.55
CA ALA A 21 -7.04 7.44 9.52
C ALA A 21 -8.46 7.99 9.22
N PHE A 22 -9.51 7.22 9.52
CA PHE A 22 -10.89 7.63 9.29
C PHE A 22 -11.18 9.05 9.84
N PRO A 23 -11.78 9.96 9.05
CA PRO A 23 -12.44 9.77 7.76
C PRO A 23 -11.55 10.03 6.52
N VAL A 24 -10.24 9.93 6.64
CA VAL A 24 -9.32 9.97 5.50
C VAL A 24 -8.97 8.54 5.10
N GLU A 25 -8.83 8.28 3.80
CA GLU A 25 -8.30 6.99 3.35
C GLU A 25 -6.85 6.84 3.80
N ALA A 26 -6.56 5.76 4.55
CA ALA A 26 -5.20 5.33 4.83
C ALA A 26 -4.54 4.84 3.55
N CYS A 27 -3.21 5.01 3.43
CA CYS A 27 -2.43 4.42 2.35
C CYS A 27 -1.07 3.88 2.83
N ALA A 28 -0.59 2.83 2.18
CA ALA A 28 0.68 2.20 2.53
C ALA A 28 1.39 1.63 1.30
N LEU A 29 2.71 1.51 1.40
CA LEU A 29 3.58 0.86 0.44
C LEU A 29 3.89 -0.57 0.92
N LEU A 30 3.76 -1.53 0.02
CA LEU A 30 4.03 -2.94 0.28
C LEU A 30 5.34 -3.32 -0.41
N PHE A 31 6.35 -3.66 0.39
CA PHE A 31 7.67 -4.08 -0.10
C PHE A 31 7.93 -5.55 0.24
N GLY A 32 8.69 -6.23 -0.61
CA GLY A 32 8.95 -7.64 -0.44
C GLY A 32 9.77 -8.26 -1.55
N LYS A 33 9.47 -9.52 -1.85
CA LYS A 33 10.13 -10.29 -2.92
C LYS A 33 9.08 -10.94 -3.80
N ARG A 34 9.31 -10.95 -5.12
CA ARG A 34 8.49 -11.66 -6.10
C ARG A 34 9.27 -12.81 -6.75
N GLY A 35 8.58 -13.92 -7.00
CA GLY A 35 9.15 -15.07 -7.69
C GLY A 35 8.14 -16.20 -7.84
N ASN A 36 8.20 -16.95 -8.94
CA ASN A 36 7.34 -18.11 -9.19
C ASN A 36 5.83 -17.82 -9.03
N GLY A 37 5.39 -16.62 -9.45
CA GLY A 37 4.00 -16.18 -9.31
C GLY A 37 3.59 -15.81 -7.87
N ARG A 38 4.52 -15.68 -6.93
CA ARG A 38 4.23 -15.27 -5.55
C ARG A 38 4.80 -13.89 -5.26
N PHE A 39 4.06 -13.11 -4.50
CA PHE A 39 4.42 -11.78 -4.00
C PHE A 39 4.46 -11.86 -2.48
N LEU A 40 5.65 -12.00 -1.91
CA LEU A 40 5.84 -12.16 -0.49
C LEU A 40 6.14 -10.80 0.15
N VAL A 41 5.13 -10.22 0.80
CA VAL A 41 5.25 -8.96 1.52
C VAL A 41 6.15 -9.19 2.75
N LYS A 42 7.25 -8.45 2.82
CA LYS A 42 8.21 -8.48 3.94
C LYS A 42 8.16 -7.21 4.77
N LEU A 43 7.63 -6.13 4.20
CA LEU A 43 7.62 -4.83 4.84
C LEU A 43 6.40 -4.02 4.41
N VAL A 44 5.65 -3.52 5.40
CA VAL A 44 4.56 -2.56 5.21
C VAL A 44 4.96 -1.20 5.76
N ARG A 45 5.05 -0.21 4.88
CA ARG A 45 5.30 1.19 5.23
C ARG A 45 4.01 1.98 5.12
N ILE A 46 3.44 2.37 6.27
CA ILE A 46 2.33 3.32 6.33
C ILE A 46 2.82 4.67 5.84
N THR A 47 2.01 5.33 5.02
CA THR A 47 2.28 6.66 4.47
C THR A 47 1.09 7.58 4.74
N ARG A 48 1.32 8.88 4.73
CA ARG A 48 0.21 9.83 4.80
C ARG A 48 -0.46 9.95 3.44
N ASN A 49 -1.79 9.92 3.41
CA ASN A 49 -2.54 10.39 2.26
C ASN A 49 -2.39 11.92 2.15
N LYS A 50 -1.56 12.37 1.21
CA LYS A 50 -1.24 13.79 0.98
C LYS A 50 -2.48 14.63 0.65
N LEU A 51 -3.51 14.01 0.08
CA LEU A 51 -4.75 14.68 -0.28
C LEU A 51 -5.72 14.86 0.89
N CYS A 52 -5.46 14.21 2.04
CA CYS A 52 -6.38 14.19 3.18
C CYS A 52 -7.84 13.89 2.75
N SER A 53 -8.01 12.97 1.81
CA SER A 53 -9.29 12.71 1.15
C SER A 53 -9.90 11.38 1.61
N SER A 54 -11.23 11.32 1.60
CA SER A 54 -12.03 10.15 1.97
C SER A 54 -12.36 9.21 0.80
N ALA A 55 -11.88 9.51 -0.41
CA ALA A 55 -12.25 8.80 -1.64
C ALA A 55 -11.12 8.71 -2.69
N ARG A 56 -9.92 9.13 -2.33
CA ARG A 56 -8.70 9.00 -3.15
C ARG A 56 -7.46 9.17 -2.29
N PHE A 57 -6.36 8.56 -2.68
CA PHE A 57 -5.07 8.75 -2.04
C PHE A 57 -3.98 9.22 -3.02
N GLU A 58 -3.01 9.95 -2.48
CA GLU A 58 -1.74 10.23 -3.13
C GLU A 58 -0.64 10.10 -2.08
N VAL A 59 0.39 9.32 -2.39
CA VAL A 59 1.61 9.26 -1.58
C VAL A 59 2.51 10.42 -1.99
N ASP A 60 3.06 11.15 -1.03
CA ASP A 60 4.02 12.21 -1.34
C ASP A 60 5.23 11.66 -2.10
N ALA A 61 5.66 12.35 -3.16
CA ALA A 61 6.71 11.86 -4.05
C ALA A 61 8.06 11.70 -3.34
N GLN A 62 8.38 12.59 -2.40
CA GLN A 62 9.63 12.52 -1.63
C GLN A 62 9.57 11.39 -0.60
N GLU A 63 8.42 11.23 0.07
CA GLU A 63 8.17 10.10 0.97
C GLU A 63 8.28 8.76 0.23
N PHE A 64 7.64 8.64 -0.94
CA PHE A 64 7.72 7.47 -1.81
C PHE A 64 9.16 7.16 -2.23
N TYR A 65 9.89 8.15 -2.74
CA TYR A 65 11.27 7.98 -3.17
C TYR A 65 12.17 7.49 -2.02
N ASN A 66 12.04 8.11 -0.84
CA ASN A 66 12.81 7.73 0.34
C ASN A 66 12.49 6.31 0.82
N ALA A 67 11.21 5.92 0.78
CA ALA A 67 10.79 4.57 1.16
C ALA A 67 11.29 3.53 0.15
N LEU A 68 11.21 3.83 -1.14
CA LEU A 68 11.71 2.98 -2.21
C LEU A 68 13.23 2.77 -2.06
N LYS A 69 14.01 3.84 -1.90
CA LYS A 69 15.47 3.76 -1.75
C LYS A 69 15.88 2.89 -0.56
N LYS A 70 15.25 3.08 0.60
CA LYS A 70 15.53 2.27 1.80
C LYS A 70 15.17 0.80 1.59
N ALA A 71 14.05 0.51 0.92
CA ALA A 71 13.67 -0.87 0.61
C ALA A 71 14.66 -1.53 -0.35
N GLU A 72 15.13 -0.80 -1.37
CA GLU A 72 16.16 -1.28 -2.31
C GLU A 72 17.47 -1.63 -1.60
N GLU A 73 17.92 -0.80 -0.65
CA GLU A 73 19.10 -1.05 0.20
C GLU A 73 18.96 -2.33 1.04
N GLU A 74 17.73 -2.69 1.43
CA GLU A 74 17.39 -3.93 2.13
C GLU A 74 17.18 -5.13 1.19
N GLY A 75 17.35 -4.95 -0.13
CA GLY A 75 17.13 -5.98 -1.15
C GLY A 75 15.66 -6.35 -1.32
N LEU A 76 14.75 -5.41 -1.04
CA LEU A 76 13.31 -5.52 -1.23
C LEU A 76 12.86 -4.68 -2.44
N GLU A 77 11.84 -5.14 -3.12
CA GLU A 77 11.21 -4.39 -4.22
C GLU A 77 9.80 -3.95 -3.84
N LEU A 78 9.29 -2.91 -4.52
CA LEU A 78 7.90 -2.49 -4.38
C LEU A 78 6.99 -3.54 -5.01
N LEU A 79 6.11 -4.14 -4.21
CA LEU A 79 5.13 -5.13 -4.66
C LEU A 79 3.77 -4.50 -4.97
N GLY A 80 3.45 -3.37 -4.34
CA GLY A 80 2.20 -2.65 -4.59
C GLY A 80 1.86 -1.63 -3.51
N PHE A 81 0.61 -1.17 -3.57
CA PHE A 81 0.03 -0.20 -2.65
C PHE A 81 -1.15 -0.83 -1.91
N PHE A 82 -1.42 -0.32 -0.71
CA PHE A 82 -2.66 -0.51 0.00
C PHE A 82 -3.33 0.84 0.18
N HIS A 83 -4.66 0.88 0.10
CA HIS A 83 -5.46 1.96 0.65
C HIS A 83 -6.76 1.44 1.26
N SER A 84 -7.35 2.21 2.16
CA SER A 84 -8.65 1.86 2.77
C SER A 84 -9.80 2.56 2.06
N HIS A 85 -10.95 1.89 1.95
CA HIS A 85 -12.22 2.52 1.59
C HIS A 85 -13.13 2.64 2.81
N HIS A 86 -13.99 3.65 2.83
CA HIS A 86 -15.11 3.73 3.77
C HIS A 86 -16.29 2.81 3.38
N ALA A 87 -16.37 2.49 2.09
CA ALA A 87 -17.41 1.64 1.51
C ALA A 87 -16.86 0.24 1.23
N LYS A 88 -17.42 -0.43 0.22
CA LYS A 88 -16.94 -1.73 -0.23
C LYS A 88 -15.49 -1.65 -0.73
N PRO A 89 -14.69 -2.73 -0.60
CA PRO A 89 -13.29 -2.76 -1.03
C PRO A 89 -13.12 -2.94 -2.55
N GLU A 90 -14.12 -2.52 -3.34
CA GLU A 90 -14.09 -2.58 -4.80
C GLU A 90 -13.34 -1.35 -5.33
N PRO A 91 -12.39 -1.49 -6.28
CA PRO A 91 -11.63 -0.34 -6.78
C PRO A 91 -12.53 0.63 -7.54
N SER A 92 -12.37 1.93 -7.26
CA SER A 92 -13.00 3.01 -7.99
C SER A 92 -12.41 3.16 -9.40
N GLN A 93 -13.02 4.02 -10.23
CA GLN A 93 -12.45 4.34 -11.54
C GLN A 93 -11.07 5.02 -11.44
N ILE A 94 -10.81 5.77 -10.36
CA ILE A 94 -9.53 6.43 -10.13
C ILE A 94 -8.47 5.39 -9.74
N ASP A 95 -8.82 4.43 -8.89
CA ASP A 95 -7.92 3.33 -8.51
C ASP A 95 -7.51 2.51 -9.74
N LEU A 96 -8.48 2.17 -10.60
CA LEU A 96 -8.22 1.43 -11.83
C LEU A 96 -7.35 2.21 -12.82
N GLN A 97 -7.39 3.54 -12.82
CA GLN A 97 -6.47 4.36 -13.61
C GLN A 97 -5.05 4.29 -13.04
N GLY A 98 -4.91 4.39 -11.71
CA GLY A 98 -3.61 4.28 -11.04
C GLY A 98 -2.91 2.94 -11.22
N MET A 99 -3.67 1.85 -11.42
CA MET A 99 -3.12 0.50 -11.66
C MET A 99 -2.58 0.26 -13.09
N ARG A 100 -2.79 1.18 -14.03
CA ARG A 100 -2.38 1.01 -15.45
C ARG A 100 -0.98 1.56 -15.76
N LEU A 101 -0.27 2.08 -14.75
CA LEU A 101 1.06 2.66 -14.90
C LEU A 101 2.15 1.60 -15.11
#